data_AF-W4L3H4-F1
#
_entry.id   AF-W4L3H4-F1
#
_cell.length_a   1.000
_cell.length_b   1.000
_cell.length_c   1.000
_cell.angle_alpha   90.00
_cell.angle_beta   90.00
_cell.angle_gamma   90.00
#
_symmetry.space_group_name_H-M   'P 1'
#
loop_
_entity.id
_entity.type
_entity.pdbx_description
1 polymer ?
#
loop_
_entity_poly.entity_id
_entity_poly.type
_entity_poly.pdbx_seq_one_letter_code
_entity_poly.pdbx_strand_id
1 'polypeptide(L)'
;MPLGEVVKEIQDRGLDPNPPKEQIAERVKILRGRVDSMSLYEITEYELNLLEQGSPASLHLNFSIFLLSIATSFLITLLSTPIASYRVFTVFVVITAVGFSVGGFLLLLWYKTHRSVKNIIEKIKRRILNVEEDDLDL
;
A
#
# COMPACT_ATOMS: atom_id res chain seq x y z
N MET A 1 37.83 36.63 -51.05
CA MET A 1 37.36 37.08 -49.73
C MET A 1 38.29 36.47 -48.68
N PRO A 2 39.12 37.26 -47.99
CA PRO A 2 40.12 36.70 -47.08
C PRO A 2 39.45 36.14 -45.82
N LEU A 3 39.89 34.95 -45.40
CA LEU A 3 39.31 34.13 -44.33
C LEU A 3 39.10 34.88 -42.99
N GLY A 4 39.87 35.95 -42.74
CA GLY A 4 39.78 36.74 -41.51
C GLY A 4 38.54 37.64 -41.40
N GLU A 5 37.85 37.91 -42.52
CA GLU A 5 36.64 38.74 -42.53
C GLU A 5 35.40 37.92 -42.15
N VAL A 6 35.35 36.65 -42.57
CA VAL A 6 34.29 35.68 -42.24
C VAL A 6 34.29 35.34 -40.74
N VAL A 7 35.48 35.26 -40.11
CA VAL A 7 35.62 34.96 -38.68
C VAL A 7 35.05 36.10 -37.81
N LYS A 8 35.19 37.36 -38.24
CA LYS A 8 34.59 38.51 -37.52
C LYS A 8 33.07 38.55 -37.65
N GLU A 9 32.53 38.17 -38.81
CA GLU A 9 31.08 38.13 -39.03
C GLU A 9 30.38 37.00 -38.25
N ILE A 10 31.09 35.90 -37.97
CA ILE A 10 30.60 34.83 -37.08
C ILE A 10 30.66 35.26 -35.60
N GLN A 11 31.69 36.04 -35.22
CA GLN A 11 31.86 36.54 -33.85
C GLN A 11 30.81 37.62 -33.48
N ASP A 12 30.46 38.52 -34.41
CA ASP A 12 29.43 39.57 -34.21
C ASP A 12 28.00 39.02 -34.11
N ARG A 13 27.76 37.78 -34.57
CA ARG A 13 26.46 37.09 -34.41
C ARG A 13 26.28 36.38 -33.07
N GLY A 14 27.20 36.59 -32.12
CA GLY A 14 27.10 36.05 -30.77
C GLY A 14 27.19 34.52 -30.70
N LEU A 15 27.74 33.87 -31.73
CA LEU A 15 28.00 32.43 -31.71
C LEU A 15 29.40 32.21 -31.13
N ASP A 16 29.44 31.89 -29.84
CA ASP A 16 30.66 31.50 -29.15
C ASP A 16 31.26 30.25 -29.82
N PRO A 17 32.52 30.27 -30.32
CA PRO A 17 33.12 29.15 -31.03
C PRO A 17 33.44 27.95 -30.13
N ASN A 18 33.24 28.06 -28.82
CA ASN A 18 33.40 26.97 -27.89
C ASN A 18 32.11 26.77 -27.07
N PRO A 19 31.24 25.81 -27.42
CA PRO A 19 30.05 25.57 -26.62
C PRO A 19 30.47 25.14 -25.20
N PRO A 20 29.86 25.70 -24.15
CA PRO A 20 30.06 25.23 -22.78
C PRO A 20 29.76 23.72 -22.72
N LYS A 21 30.69 22.94 -22.16
CA LYS A 21 30.65 21.47 -22.07
C LYS A 21 29.53 20.91 -21.16
N GLU A 22 28.49 21.68 -20.89
CA GLU A 22 27.47 21.42 -19.87
C GLU A 22 26.04 21.34 -20.41
N GLN A 23 25.86 21.25 -21.73
CA GLN A 23 24.56 20.94 -22.35
C GLN A 23 24.51 19.54 -22.96
N ILE A 24 25.17 18.57 -22.32
CA ILE A 24 24.68 17.18 -22.34
C ILE A 24 23.50 17.15 -21.36
N ALA A 25 22.44 17.89 -21.71
CA ALA A 25 21.12 17.60 -21.19
C ALA A 25 20.83 16.18 -21.66
N GLU A 26 21.05 15.27 -20.73
CA GLU A 26 20.59 13.89 -20.73
C GLU A 26 19.24 13.85 -21.42
N ARG A 27 19.24 13.55 -22.72
CA ARG A 27 18.01 13.32 -23.46
C ARG A 27 17.45 12.05 -22.86
N VAL A 28 16.60 12.21 -21.85
CA VAL A 28 15.88 11.13 -21.20
C VAL A 28 15.28 10.28 -22.32
N LYS A 29 15.83 9.09 -22.51
CA LYS A 29 15.43 8.18 -23.57
C LYS A 29 14.15 7.50 -23.10
N ILE A 30 13.01 8.15 -23.32
CA ILE A 30 11.70 7.62 -22.93
C ILE A 30 11.37 6.46 -23.89
N LEU A 31 11.71 5.25 -23.47
CA LEU A 31 11.27 4.01 -24.13
C LEU A 31 9.82 3.76 -23.73
N ARG A 32 8.87 4.10 -24.60
CA ARG A 32 7.45 3.85 -24.39
C ARG A 32 7.06 2.54 -25.07
N GLY A 33 6.98 1.46 -24.29
CA GLY A 33 6.48 0.16 -24.76
C GLY A 33 4.97 0.22 -25.03
N ARG A 34 4.48 -0.53 -26.03
CA ARG A 34 3.04 -0.77 -26.21
C ARG A 34 2.54 -1.54 -24.98
N VAL A 35 1.55 -0.98 -24.29
CA VAL A 35 0.80 -1.70 -23.26
C VAL A 35 -0.22 -2.58 -23.95
N ASP A 36 -0.16 -3.89 -23.68
CA ASP A 36 -0.94 -4.94 -24.36
C ASP A 36 -2.42 -4.91 -23.95
N SER A 37 -2.73 -4.40 -22.76
CA SER A 37 -4.09 -4.20 -22.28
C SER A 37 -4.15 -3.15 -21.17
N MET A 38 -5.21 -2.33 -21.17
CA MET A 38 -5.49 -1.34 -20.14
C MET A 38 -6.87 -1.65 -19.54
N SER A 39 -6.90 -2.23 -18.34
CA SER A 39 -8.16 -2.46 -17.62
C SER A 39 -8.58 -1.20 -16.88
N LEU A 40 -9.64 -0.55 -17.34
CA LEU A 40 -10.21 0.62 -16.69
C LEU A 40 -11.29 0.15 -15.70
N TYR A 41 -11.07 0.43 -14.41
CA TYR A 41 -12.03 0.10 -13.35
C TYR A 41 -12.83 1.36 -13.03
N GLU A 42 -14.08 1.41 -13.46
CA GLU A 42 -15.00 2.45 -13.02
C GLU A 42 -15.44 2.18 -11.58
N ILE A 43 -15.22 3.16 -10.72
CA ILE A 43 -15.48 3.07 -9.28
C ILE A 43 -16.48 4.18 -8.93
N THR A 44 -17.54 3.86 -8.21
CA THR A 44 -18.49 4.89 -7.74
C THR A 44 -17.88 5.74 -6.61
N GLU A 45 -18.34 6.97 -6.42
CA GLU A 45 -17.84 7.85 -5.33
C GLU A 45 -17.95 7.20 -3.95
N TYR A 46 -19.00 6.41 -3.69
CA TYR A 46 -19.18 5.67 -2.45
C TYR A 46 -18.12 4.57 -2.26
N GLU A 47 -17.81 3.80 -3.32
CA GLU A 47 -16.77 2.78 -3.31
C GLU A 47 -15.39 3.41 -3.15
N LEU A 48 -15.14 4.55 -3.81
CA LEU A 48 -13.90 5.32 -3.67
C LEU A 48 -13.72 5.82 -2.23
N ASN A 49 -14.75 6.41 -1.62
CA ASN A 49 -14.71 6.88 -0.24
C ASN A 49 -14.44 5.72 0.74
N LEU A 50 -15.02 4.53 0.50
CA LEU A 50 -14.75 3.34 1.31
C LEU A 50 -13.30 2.85 1.19
N LEU A 51 -12.66 3.07 0.04
CA LEU A 51 -11.24 2.73 -0.20
C LEU A 51 -10.30 3.81 0.37
N GLU A 52 -10.66 5.10 0.22
CA GLU A 52 -9.89 6.25 0.69
C GLU A 52 -9.84 6.35 2.21
N GLN A 53 -10.90 5.97 2.91
CA GLN A 53 -10.88 5.88 4.38
C GLN A 53 -9.79 4.94 4.90
N GLY A 54 -9.26 4.07 4.02
CA GLY A 54 -8.31 3.04 4.39
C GLY A 54 -8.94 2.07 5.38
N SER A 55 -8.38 0.87 5.50
CA SER A 55 -8.88 -0.04 6.52
C SER A 55 -8.13 0.27 7.83
N PRO A 56 -8.75 0.92 8.85
CA PRO A 56 -8.17 0.98 10.20
C PRO A 56 -7.97 -0.43 10.77
N ALA A 57 -8.51 -1.45 10.09
CA ALA A 57 -8.28 -2.86 10.30
C ALA A 57 -6.80 -3.23 10.44
N SER A 58 -5.86 -2.64 9.69
CA SER A 58 -4.43 -2.97 9.87
C SER A 58 -3.94 -2.66 11.29
N LEU A 59 -4.35 -1.53 11.85
CA LEU A 59 -4.03 -1.12 13.21
C LEU A 59 -4.73 -2.01 14.24
N HIS A 60 -6.02 -2.31 14.05
CA HIS A 60 -6.76 -3.23 14.94
C HIS A 60 -6.17 -4.63 14.95
N LEU A 61 -5.72 -5.15 13.80
CA LEU A 61 -5.08 -6.46 13.70
C LEU A 61 -3.73 -6.48 14.40
N ASN A 62 -2.89 -5.46 14.18
CA ASN A 62 -1.60 -5.35 14.85
C ASN A 62 -1.76 -5.31 16.38
N PHE A 63 -2.71 -4.52 16.89
CA PHE A 63 -3.03 -4.50 18.32
C PHE A 63 -3.59 -5.84 18.81
N SER A 64 -4.48 -6.48 18.05
CA SER A 64 -5.04 -7.80 18.41
C SER A 64 -3.95 -8.85 18.57
N ILE A 65 -3.05 -8.94 17.59
CA ILE A 65 -1.93 -9.90 17.60
C ILE A 65 -0.98 -9.60 18.76
N PHE A 66 -0.69 -8.32 19.01
CA PHE A 66 0.13 -7.90 20.14
C PHE A 66 -0.49 -8.32 21.49
N LEU A 67 -1.77 -7.99 21.71
CA LEU A 67 -2.50 -8.36 22.92
C LEU A 67 -2.61 -9.88 23.09
N LEU A 68 -2.87 -10.61 22.02
CA LEU A 68 -2.93 -12.08 22.05
C LEU A 68 -1.57 -12.70 22.33
N SER A 69 -0.48 -12.17 21.77
CA SER A 69 0.89 -12.63 22.05
C SER A 69 1.24 -12.48 23.54
N ILE A 70 0.90 -11.33 24.11
CA ILE A 70 1.06 -11.06 25.54
C ILE A 70 0.20 -12.02 26.37
N ALA A 71 -1.10 -12.14 26.06
CA ALA A 71 -2.01 -13.04 26.78
C ALA A 71 -1.55 -14.50 26.72
N THR A 72 -1.02 -14.94 25.57
CA THR A 72 -0.48 -16.29 25.38
C THR A 72 0.77 -16.51 26.23
N SER A 73 1.65 -15.52 26.30
CA SER A 73 2.84 -15.58 27.16
C SER A 73 2.46 -15.72 28.63
N PHE A 74 1.49 -14.91 29.11
CA PHE A 74 0.97 -15.02 30.47
C PHE A 74 0.25 -16.36 30.74
N LEU A 75 -0.47 -16.90 29.75
CA LEU A 75 -1.09 -18.22 29.83
C LEU A 75 -0.04 -19.33 29.97
N ILE A 76 1.04 -19.27 29.18
CA ILE A 76 2.16 -20.22 29.27
C ILE A 76 2.83 -20.13 30.64
N THR A 77 3.04 -18.92 31.16
CA THR A 77 3.60 -18.73 32.51
C THR A 77 2.69 -19.34 33.57
N LEU A 78 1.37 -19.14 33.46
CA LEU A 78 0.38 -19.69 34.39
C LEU A 78 0.34 -21.23 34.36
N LEU A 79 0.55 -21.82 33.18
CA LEU A 79 0.55 -23.27 33.01
C LEU A 79 1.87 -23.92 33.45
N SER A 80 2.99 -23.23 33.26
CA SER A 80 4.35 -23.75 33.53
C SER A 80 4.81 -23.49 34.97
N THR A 81 4.36 -22.41 35.61
CA THR A 81 4.85 -22.00 36.93
C THR A 81 3.83 -22.31 38.02
N PRO A 82 4.14 -23.16 39.02
CA PRO A 82 3.29 -23.33 40.19
C PRO A 82 3.38 -22.08 41.09
N ILE A 83 2.42 -21.17 40.96
CA ILE A 83 2.35 -19.94 41.75
C ILE A 83 1.71 -20.25 43.12
N ALA A 84 2.50 -20.24 44.19
CA ALA A 84 2.01 -20.49 45.56
C ALA A 84 1.17 -19.33 46.15
N SER A 85 1.24 -18.12 45.56
CA SER A 85 0.52 -16.94 46.04
C SER A 85 -0.78 -16.69 45.27
N TYR A 86 -1.92 -16.79 45.96
CA TYR A 86 -3.26 -16.54 45.40
C TYR A 86 -3.43 -15.15 44.76
N ARG A 87 -2.75 -14.12 45.30
CA ARG A 87 -2.83 -12.76 44.77
C ARG A 87 -2.22 -12.66 43.37
N VAL A 88 -1.04 -13.23 43.19
CA VAL A 88 -0.32 -13.22 41.91
C VAL A 88 -1.07 -14.07 40.88
N PHE A 89 -1.55 -15.25 41.29
CA PHE A 89 -2.37 -16.12 40.45
C PHE A 89 -3.61 -15.40 39.89
N THR A 90 -4.34 -14.68 40.76
CA THR A 90 -5.54 -13.94 40.36
C THR A 90 -5.24 -12.85 39.33
N VAL A 91 -4.17 -12.07 39.53
CA VAL A 91 -3.78 -11.00 38.59
C VAL A 91 -3.42 -11.58 37.21
N PHE A 92 -2.66 -12.68 37.17
CA PHE A 92 -2.30 -13.34 35.92
C PHE A 92 -3.53 -13.86 35.16
N VAL A 93 -4.48 -14.48 35.86
CA VAL A 93 -5.72 -14.97 35.28
C VAL A 93 -6.55 -13.81 34.71
N VAL A 94 -6.70 -12.71 35.45
CA VAL A 94 -7.46 -11.54 34.99
C VAL A 94 -6.84 -10.91 33.75
N ILE A 95 -5.51 -10.70 33.74
CA ILE A 95 -4.81 -10.13 32.58
C ILE A 95 -4.96 -11.05 31.36
N THR A 96 -4.82 -12.36 31.55
CA THR A 96 -4.97 -13.35 30.48
C THR A 96 -6.40 -13.34 29.92
N ALA A 97 -7.41 -13.36 30.80
CA ALA A 97 -8.82 -13.35 30.41
C ALA A 97 -9.21 -12.06 29.66
N VAL A 98 -8.79 -10.90 30.16
CA VAL A 98 -9.05 -9.60 29.50
C VAL A 98 -8.29 -9.51 28.18
N GLY A 99 -7.02 -9.92 28.13
CA GLY A 99 -6.22 -9.92 26.92
C GLY A 99 -6.82 -10.79 25.81
N PHE A 100 -7.28 -12.00 26.13
CA PHE A 100 -8.01 -12.86 25.18
C PHE A 100 -9.36 -12.28 24.77
N SER A 101 -10.12 -11.68 25.70
CA SER A 101 -11.43 -11.10 25.40
C SER A 101 -11.33 -9.90 24.46
N VAL A 102 -10.44 -8.95 24.78
CA VAL A 102 -10.22 -7.74 23.97
C VAL A 102 -9.53 -8.10 22.67
N GLY A 103 -8.45 -8.88 22.72
CA GLY A 103 -7.73 -9.33 21.52
C GLY A 103 -8.62 -10.12 20.56
N GLY A 104 -9.46 -11.01 21.07
CA GLY A 104 -10.44 -11.75 20.28
C GLY A 104 -11.52 -10.86 19.67
N PHE A 105 -12.02 -9.88 20.42
CA PHE A 105 -13.01 -8.92 19.92
C PHE A 105 -12.47 -8.06 18.77
N LEU A 106 -11.27 -7.50 18.92
CA LEU A 106 -10.65 -6.70 17.86
C LEU A 106 -10.35 -7.57 16.62
N LEU A 107 -10.00 -8.85 16.79
CA LEU A 107 -9.75 -9.79 15.69
C LEU A 107 -11.06 -10.11 14.93
N LEU A 108 -12.18 -10.30 15.65
CA LEU A 108 -13.50 -10.47 15.04
C LEU A 108 -13.94 -9.23 14.25
N LEU A 109 -13.74 -8.04 14.84
CA LEU A 109 -14.05 -6.77 14.18
C LEU A 109 -13.21 -6.60 12.92
N TRP A 110 -11.92 -6.91 12.99
CA TRP A 110 -11.02 -6.92 11.84
C TRP A 110 -11.53 -7.85 10.74
N TYR A 111 -11.88 -9.09 11.08
CA TYR A 111 -12.35 -10.07 10.11
C TYR A 111 -13.60 -9.60 9.38
N LYS A 112 -14.55 -8.99 10.09
CA LYS A 112 -15.78 -8.43 9.52
C LYS A 112 -15.49 -7.27 8.56
N THR A 113 -14.65 -6.32 8.98
CA THR A 113 -14.28 -5.15 8.16
C THR A 113 -13.49 -5.54 6.92
N HIS A 114 -12.51 -6.45 7.06
CA HIS A 114 -11.68 -6.90 5.96
C HIS A 114 -12.50 -7.67 4.90
N ARG A 115 -13.47 -8.47 5.33
CA ARG A 115 -14.39 -9.18 4.42
C ARG A 115 -15.25 -8.21 3.60
N SER A 116 -15.69 -7.10 4.18
CA SER A 116 -16.48 -6.09 3.46
C SER A 116 -15.69 -5.42 2.33
N VAL A 117 -14.43 -5.06 2.58
CA VAL A 117 -13.57 -4.43 1.56
C VAL A 117 -13.26 -5.42 0.43
N LYS A 118 -12.96 -6.68 0.76
CA LYS A 118 -12.72 -7.72 -0.24
C LYS A 118 -13.93 -7.93 -1.16
N ASN A 119 -15.14 -7.94 -0.61
CA ASN A 119 -16.36 -8.08 -1.38
C ASN A 119 -16.56 -6.94 -2.39
N ILE A 120 -16.20 -5.71 -2.02
CA ILE A 120 -16.31 -4.55 -2.91
C ILE A 120 -15.31 -4.68 -4.07
N ILE A 121 -14.06 -5.04 -3.77
CA ILE A 121 -13.05 -5.27 -4.80
C ILE A 121 -13.48 -6.39 -5.76
N GLU A 122 -14.03 -7.50 -5.24
CA GLU A 122 -14.59 -8.56 -6.08
C GLU A 122 -15.78 -8.10 -6.90
N LYS A 123 -16.63 -7.21 -6.36
CA LYS A 123 -17.77 -6.65 -7.09
C LYS A 123 -17.31 -5.78 -8.25
N ILE A 124 -16.28 -4.97 -8.07
CA ILE A 124 -15.70 -4.13 -9.14
C ILE A 124 -15.05 -5.03 -10.20
N LYS A 125 -14.26 -6.04 -9.81
CA LYS A 125 -13.62 -6.98 -10.75
C LYS A 125 -14.61 -7.76 -11.59
N ARG A 126 -15.72 -8.23 -10.99
CA ARG A 126 -16.77 -8.97 -11.71
C ARG A 126 -17.47 -8.13 -12.78
N ARG A 127 -17.55 -6.81 -12.64
CA ARG A 127 -18.17 -5.96 -13.67
C ARG A 127 -17.39 -5.98 -14.99
N ILE A 128 -16.06 -6.12 -14.95
CA ILE A 128 -15.24 -6.12 -16.16
C ILE A 128 -15.22 -7.49 -16.84
N LEU A 129 -15.16 -8.58 -16.05
CA LEU A 129 -15.25 -9.94 -16.60
C LEU A 129 -16.52 -10.17 -17.41
N ASN A 130 -17.65 -9.62 -16.97
CA ASN A 130 -18.90 -9.72 -17.71
C ASN A 130 -18.89 -8.91 -19.03
N VAL A 131 -18.11 -7.82 -19.12
CA VAL A 131 -18.00 -7.03 -20.36
C VAL A 131 -17.14 -7.77 -21.40
N GLU A 132 -16.09 -8.45 -20.95
CA GLU A 132 -15.18 -9.20 -21.82
C GLU A 132 -15.82 -10.46 -22.41
N GLU A 133 -16.82 -11.05 -21.74
CA GLU A 133 -17.62 -12.16 -22.29
C GLU A 133 -18.60 -11.71 -23.38
N ASP A 134 -19.24 -10.55 -23.27
CA ASP A 134 -20.19 -10.03 -24.28
C ASP A 134 -19.49 -9.68 -25.62
N ASP A 135 -18.21 -9.30 -25.59
CA ASP A 135 -17.41 -8.98 -26.79
C ASP A 135 -16.87 -10.23 -27.53
N LEU A 136 -16.91 -11.41 -26.89
CA LEU A 136 -16.44 -12.68 -27.49
C LEU A 136 -17.56 -13.49 -28.16
N ASP A 137 -18.82 -13.09 -28.00
CA ASP A 137 -20.01 -13.69 -28.60
C ASP A 137 -20.48 -12.96 -29.88
N LEU A 138 -19.71 -11.99 -30.39
CA LEU A 138 -19.91 -11.22 -31.64
C LEU A 138 -18.91 -11.61 -32.75
#